data_AF-A0A2M7EIY8-F1
#
_entry.id   AF-A0A2M7EIY8-F1
#
_cell.length_a   1.000
_cell.length_b   1.000
_cell.length_c   1.000
_cell.angle_alpha   90.00
_cell.angle_beta   90.00
_cell.angle_gamma   90.00
#
_symmetry.space_group_name_H-M   'P 1'
#
loop_
_entity.id
_entity.type
_entity.pdbx_description
1 polymer ?
#
loop_
_entity_poly.entity_id
_entity_poly.type
_entity_poly.pdbx_seq_one_letter_code
_entity_poly.pdbx_strand_id
1 'polypeptide(L)' 'GQWWGSIDLKEKQNDSPYNSYLHKGLPPTPICSANIDYIEAALNPDETDCLFYLHGRNKQIHCAKTYEEHLENIETYLN' A
#
# COMPACT_ATOMS: atom_id res chain seq x y z
N GLY A 1 -11.02 7.73 21.83
CA GLY A 1 -10.29 8.77 21.07
C GLY A 1 -10.65 8.63 19.61
N GLN A 2 -10.77 9.73 18.89
CA GLN A 2 -10.96 9.70 17.44
C GLN A 2 -9.57 9.59 16.81
N TRP A 3 -9.18 8.37 16.45
CA TRP A 3 -7.85 8.07 15.88
C TRP A 3 -7.75 8.39 14.39
N TRP A 4 -8.90 8.54 13.72
CA TRP A 4 -9.00 8.74 12.29
C TRP A 4 -9.43 10.18 11.99
N GLY A 5 -8.50 10.97 11.45
CA GLY A 5 -8.75 12.28 10.85
C GLY A 5 -8.74 12.20 9.31
N SER A 6 -9.05 13.30 8.65
CA SER A 6 -8.87 13.42 7.20
C SER A 6 -7.37 13.36 6.88
N ILE A 7 -7.00 12.52 5.90
CA ILE A 7 -5.62 12.43 5.42
C ILE A 7 -5.35 13.62 4.50
N ASP A 8 -4.50 14.56 4.93
CA ASP A 8 -4.00 15.64 4.05
C ASP A 8 -2.91 15.08 3.14
N LEU A 9 -3.05 15.26 1.83
CA LEU A 9 -2.06 14.82 0.84
C LEU A 9 -0.69 15.47 1.04
N LYS A 10 -0.63 16.64 1.71
CA LYS A 10 0.63 17.29 2.07
C LYS A 10 1.48 16.45 3.03
N GLU A 11 0.87 15.60 3.86
CA GLU A 11 1.60 14.73 4.79
C GLU A 11 2.53 13.74 4.08
N LYS A 12 2.29 13.44 2.80
CA LYS A 12 3.21 12.62 1.98
C LYS A 12 4.62 13.21 1.86
N GLN A 13 4.76 14.52 2.05
CA GLN A 13 6.02 15.26 1.96
C GLN A 13 6.69 15.46 3.31
N ASN A 14 6.07 15.00 4.41
CA ASN A 14 6.61 15.15 5.75
C ASN A 14 7.82 14.22 5.94
N ASP A 15 8.96 14.79 6.31
CA ASP A 15 10.19 14.02 6.51
C ASP A 15 10.19 13.31 7.86
N SER A 16 9.83 12.03 7.82
CA SER A 16 9.83 11.11 8.95
C SER A 16 10.56 9.85 8.52
N PRO A 17 11.36 9.20 9.40
CA PRO A 17 12.02 7.94 9.06
C PRO A 17 11.04 6.80 8.75
N TYR A 18 9.74 6.97 9.03
CA TYR A 18 8.68 6.01 8.69
C TYR A 18 7.98 6.32 7.35
N ASN A 19 8.32 7.43 6.67
CA ASN A 19 7.67 7.82 5.43
C ASN A 19 8.25 7.07 4.21
N SER A 20 7.58 6.00 3.81
CA SER A 20 7.95 5.18 2.65
C SER A 20 7.74 5.85 1.29
N TYR A 21 7.13 7.04 1.23
CA TYR A 21 7.13 7.85 -0.01
C TYR A 21 8.49 8.52 -0.26
N LEU A 22 9.23 8.83 0.81
CA LEU A 22 10.50 9.57 0.73
C LEU A 22 11.71 8.62 0.90
N HIS A 23 11.60 7.64 1.80
CA HIS A 23 12.69 6.74 2.16
C HIS A 23 12.47 5.34 1.58
N LYS A 24 13.43 4.84 0.80
CA LYS A 24 13.35 3.49 0.22
C LYS A 24 13.66 2.41 1.27
N GLY A 25 13.00 1.27 1.16
CA GLY A 25 13.19 0.13 2.05
C GLY A 25 12.12 0.07 3.15
N LEU A 26 12.39 -0.72 4.20
CA LEU A 26 11.49 -0.86 5.35
C LEU A 26 11.70 0.30 6.35
N PRO A 27 10.66 0.71 7.09
CA PRO A 27 10.81 1.65 8.20
C PRO A 27 11.69 1.07 9.32
N PRO A 28 12.20 1.90 10.26
CA PRO A 28 13.09 1.45 11.33
C PRO A 28 12.50 0.38 12.26
N THR A 29 11.17 0.41 12.45
CA THR A 29 10.43 -0.58 13.27
C THR A 29 9.02 -0.81 12.70
N PRO A 30 8.32 -1.89 13.12
CA PRO A 30 6.93 -2.13 12.72
C PRO A 30 5.97 -1.01 13.16
N ILE A 31 4.98 -0.71 12.32
CA ILE A 31 3.98 0.35 12.60
C ILE A 31 2.76 -0.14 13.38
N CYS A 32 2.58 -1.45 13.51
CA CYS A 32 1.47 -2.07 14.23
C CYS A 32 1.84 -3.50 14.68
N SER A 33 1.02 -4.07 15.55
CA SER A 33 1.09 -5.48 15.90
C SER A 33 0.47 -6.33 14.78
N ALA A 34 1.23 -7.28 14.24
CA ALA A 34 0.76 -8.24 13.25
C ALA A 34 0.07 -9.45 13.92
N ASN A 35 -0.92 -10.04 13.23
CA ASN A 35 -1.44 -11.37 13.59
C ASN A 35 -0.61 -12.47 12.88
N ILE A 36 -0.92 -13.73 13.18
CA ILE A 36 -0.17 -14.85 12.61
C ILE A 36 -0.28 -14.92 11.09
N ASP A 37 -1.47 -14.68 10.52
CA ASP A 37 -1.72 -14.72 9.08
C ASP A 37 -0.82 -13.72 8.32
N TYR A 38 -0.62 -12.52 8.86
CA TYR A 38 0.27 -11.52 8.26
C TYR A 38 1.74 -11.91 8.35
N ILE A 39 2.15 -12.58 9.44
CA ILE A 39 3.52 -13.08 9.59
C ILE A 39 3.78 -14.20 8.58
N GLU A 40 2.84 -15.12 8.42
CA GLU A 40 2.94 -16.21 7.45
C GLU A 40 3.02 -15.68 6.01
N ALA A 41 2.19 -14.69 5.66
CA ALA A 41 2.23 -14.05 4.34
C ALA A 41 3.55 -13.31 4.06
N ALA A 42 4.15 -12.68 5.08
CA ALA A 42 5.45 -12.02 4.95
C ALA A 42 6.61 -13.02 4.78
N LEU A 43 6.51 -14.19 5.42
CA LEU A 43 7.51 -15.26 5.32
C LEU A 43 7.38 -16.11 4.06
N ASN A 44 6.16 -16.29 3.56
CA ASN A 44 5.82 -17.13 2.41
C ASN A 44 4.97 -16.34 1.40
N PRO A 45 5.53 -15.33 0.72
CA PRO A 45 4.78 -14.55 -0.26
C PRO A 45 4.44 -15.39 -1.49
N ASP A 46 3.30 -15.11 -2.11
CA ASP A 46 2.96 -15.65 -3.43
C ASP A 46 3.93 -15.11 -4.49
N GLU A 47 4.41 -15.97 -5.39
CA GLU A 47 5.22 -15.54 -6.53
C GLU A 47 4.36 -14.80 -7.54
N THR A 48 4.70 -13.53 -7.79
CA THR A 48 3.95 -12.68 -8.71
C THR A 48 4.81 -11.56 -9.31
N ASP A 49 4.42 -11.11 -10.50
CA ASP A 49 4.99 -9.95 -11.19
C ASP A 49 4.31 -8.63 -10.76
N CYS A 50 3.32 -8.68 -9.87
CA CYS A 50 2.58 -7.51 -9.40
C CYS A 50 3.50 -6.50 -8.70
N LEU A 51 3.63 -5.30 -9.26
CA LEU A 51 4.34 -4.18 -8.62
C LEU A 51 3.38 -3.11 -8.10
N PHE A 52 2.19 -3.01 -8.68
CA PHE A 52 1.17 -2.05 -8.31
C PHE A 52 -0.14 -2.77 -7.98
N TYR A 53 -0.91 -2.21 -7.04
CA TYR A 53 -2.25 -2.71 -6.75
C TYR A 53 -3.19 -1.57 -6.32
N LEU A 54 -4.48 -1.78 -6.50
CA LEU A 54 -5.54 -0.95 -5.93
C LEU A 54 -6.74 -1.80 -5.53
N HIS A 55 -7.59 -1.28 -4.65
CA HIS A 55 -8.87 -1.89 -4.33
C HIS A 55 -9.96 -1.17 -5.12
N GLY A 56 -10.67 -1.89 -5.99
CA GLY A 56 -11.82 -1.34 -6.71
C GLY A 56 -12.98 -0.98 -5.77
N ARG A 57 -14.03 -0.33 -6.29
CA ARG A 57 -15.23 0.00 -5.50
C ARG A 57 -15.93 -1.21 -4.88
N ASN A 58 -15.77 -2.39 -5.48
CA ASN A 58 -16.23 -3.69 -4.98
C ASN A 58 -15.28 -4.33 -3.93
N LYS A 59 -14.22 -3.62 -3.51
CA LYS A 59 -13.15 -4.07 -2.62
C LYS A 59 -12.27 -5.20 -3.17
N GLN A 60 -12.35 -5.48 -4.46
CA GLN A 60 -11.49 -6.47 -5.11
C GLN A 60 -10.12 -5.85 -5.41
N ILE A 61 -9.06 -6.63 -5.21
CA ILE A 61 -7.69 -6.21 -5.52
C ILE A 61 -7.46 -6.34 -7.02
N HIS A 62 -7.00 -5.27 -7.64
CA HIS A 62 -6.56 -5.24 -9.03
C HIS A 62 -5.06 -4.98 -9.07
N CYS A 63 -4.30 -5.98 -9.52
CA CYS A 63 -2.84 -5.90 -9.66
C CYS A 63 -2.44 -5.42 -11.05
N ALA A 64 -1.28 -4.76 -11.13
CA ALA A 64 -0.60 -4.40 -12.37
C ALA A 64 0.92 -4.65 -12.24
N LYS A 65 1.54 -5.03 -13.36
CA LYS A 65 2.99 -5.21 -13.47
C LYS A 65 3.67 -3.88 -13.80
N THR A 66 3.04 -3.07 -14.65
CA THR A 66 3.57 -1.78 -15.08
C THR A 66 2.77 -0.62 -14.49
N TYR A 67 3.35 0.58 -14.57
CA TYR A 67 2.68 1.79 -14.11
C TYR A 67 1.53 2.19 -15.04
N GLU A 68 1.68 1.95 -16.34
CA GLU A 68 0.65 2.20 -17.35
C GLU A 68 -0.60 1.35 -17.09
N GLU A 69 -0.41 0.05 -16.85
CA GLU A 69 -1.50 -0.86 -16.44
C GLU A 69 -2.16 -0.42 -15.13
N HIS A 70 -1.38 0.12 -14.19
CA HIS A 70 -1.93 0.66 -12.94
C HIS A 70 -2.85 1.87 -13.19
N LEU A 71 -2.47 2.77 -14.10
CA LEU A 71 -3.30 3.92 -14.48
C LEU A 71 -4.60 3.49 -15.18
N GLU A 72 -4.53 2.48 -16.05
CA GLU A 72 -5.72 1.88 -16.68
C GLU A 72 -6.66 1.25 -15.64
N ASN A 73 -6.10 0.56 -14.64
CA ASN A 73 -6.88 0.02 -13.52
C ASN A 73 -7.54 1.12 -12.69
N ILE A 74 -6.88 2.27 -12.48
CA ILE A 74 -7.49 3.41 -11.78
C ILE A 74 -8.71 3.91 -12.53
N GLU A 75 -8.61 4.13 -13.84
CA GLU A 75 -9.72 4.57 -14.68
C GLU A 75 -10.86 3.54 -14.69
N THR A 76 -10.54 2.26 -14.75
CA THR A 76 -11.52 1.18 -14.87
C THR A 76 -12.27 0.89 -13.57
N TYR A 77 -11.60 0.96 -12.42
CA TYR A 77 -12.12 0.43 -11.16
C TYR A 77 -12.39 1.48 -10.08
N LEU A 78 -11.89 2.72 -10.24
CA LEU A 78 -12.07 3.81 -9.26
C LEU A 78 -12.91 4.97 -9.79
N ASN A 79 -12.90 5.25 -11.09
CA ASN A 79 -13.70 6.30 -11.73
C ASN A 79 -15.12 5.81 -12.07
#